data_AF-A0A1G0F852-F1
#
_entry.id   AF-A0A1G0F852-F1
#
_cell.length_a   1.000
_cell.length_b   1.000
_cell.length_c   1.000
_cell.angle_alpha   90.00
_cell.angle_beta   90.00
_cell.angle_gamma   90.00
#
_symmetry.space_group_name_H-M   'P 1'
#
loop_
_entity.id
_entity.type
_entity.pdbx_description
1 polymer ?
#
loop_
_entity_poly.entity_id
_entity_poly.type
_entity_poly.pdbx_seq_one_letter_code
_entity_poly.pdbx_strand_id
1 'polypeptide(L)'
;MDVAISIEDNVDVERVESSAVPENIFWDFSTALYIRKDVKDACECLRRKYQLNINIVMFCCWAAQKQYDIFSVDDMSFIANHINTWNHGIVEGLKNVYAKLASHSIGDETANLANGTLNDILLAEKIEQWLILQAVDQLGARQSITQDPTEIALKNIFNYINSQQVALHKTDLEKVYRIVKECFA
;
A
#
# COMPACT_ATOMS: atom_id res chain seq x y z
N MET A 1 50.75 7.14 25.93
CA MET A 1 49.94 6.19 26.70
C MET A 1 48.73 5.92 25.85
N ASP A 2 48.92 5.01 24.89
CA ASP A 2 47.92 4.56 23.94
C ASP A 2 46.98 3.60 24.65
N VAL A 3 45.67 3.81 24.48
CA VAL A 3 44.68 2.77 24.73
C VAL A 3 43.96 2.55 23.41
N ALA A 4 44.46 1.56 22.67
CA ALA A 4 43.76 0.96 21.56
C ALA A 4 42.48 0.32 22.11
N ILE A 5 41.32 0.81 21.64
CA ILE A 5 40.07 0.08 21.77
C ILE A 5 39.95 -0.74 20.50
N SER A 6 40.40 -1.99 20.57
CA SER A 6 40.05 -3.02 19.60
C SER A 6 38.54 -3.25 19.71
N ILE A 7 37.78 -2.71 18.76
CA ILE A 7 36.41 -3.16 18.54
C ILE A 7 36.57 -4.48 17.78
N GLU A 8 36.44 -5.58 18.51
CA GLU A 8 36.33 -6.90 17.89
C GLU A 8 35.05 -6.91 17.04
N ASP A 9 35.25 -6.90 15.73
CA ASP A 9 34.27 -7.28 14.72
C ASP A 9 33.81 -8.72 15.00
N ASN A 10 32.73 -8.87 15.75
CA ASN A 10 31.88 -10.05 15.63
C ASN A 10 30.45 -9.76 16.10
N VAL A 11 29.76 -8.88 15.39
CA VAL A 11 28.30 -8.97 15.34
C VAL A 11 27.99 -10.01 14.28
N ASP A 12 27.96 -11.28 14.71
CA ASP A 12 27.20 -12.30 14.02
C ASP A 12 25.76 -11.82 13.98
N VAL A 13 25.42 -11.05 12.94
CA VAL A 13 24.04 -10.85 12.53
C VAL A 13 23.63 -12.21 11.97
N GLU A 14 23.29 -13.14 12.85
CA GLU A 14 22.44 -14.26 12.51
C GLU A 14 21.28 -13.64 11.76
N ARG A 15 21.26 -13.89 10.44
CA ARG A 15 20.12 -13.59 9.57
C ARG A 15 18.96 -14.26 10.27
N VAL A 16 18.17 -13.47 11.01
CA VAL A 16 16.86 -13.89 11.48
C VAL A 16 16.19 -14.40 10.23
N GLU A 17 15.98 -15.72 10.17
CA GLU A 17 15.26 -16.34 9.08
C GLU A 17 13.96 -15.56 8.96
N SER A 18 13.86 -14.82 7.86
CA SER A 18 12.73 -13.97 7.55
C SER A 18 11.49 -14.81 7.81
N SER A 19 10.71 -14.46 8.84
CA SER A 19 9.32 -14.90 8.92
C SER A 19 8.69 -14.33 7.66
N ALA A 20 8.67 -15.16 6.61
CA ALA A 20 8.35 -14.71 5.27
C ALA A 20 7.02 -14.00 5.37
N VAL A 21 6.99 -12.71 5.01
CA VAL A 21 5.72 -12.02 4.79
C VAL A 21 4.92 -12.98 3.91
N PRO A 22 3.75 -13.47 4.38
CA PRO A 22 3.04 -14.53 3.69
C PRO A 22 2.91 -14.20 2.20
N GLU A 23 2.96 -15.22 1.35
CA GLU A 23 2.65 -15.02 -0.08
C GLU A 23 1.32 -14.27 -0.16
N ASN A 24 1.40 -13.06 -0.67
CA ASN A 24 0.30 -12.12 -0.65
C ASN A 24 -0.21 -12.03 -2.09
N ILE A 25 -1.19 -12.85 -2.43
CA ILE A 25 -1.81 -12.83 -3.78
C ILE A 25 -2.43 -11.47 -4.13
N PHE A 26 -2.66 -10.60 -3.13
CA PHE A 26 -3.03 -9.20 -3.36
C PHE A 26 -1.82 -8.34 -3.76
N TRP A 27 -0.61 -8.64 -3.29
CA TRP A 27 0.64 -7.99 -3.73
C TRP A 27 0.89 -8.20 -5.22
N ASP A 28 0.80 -9.44 -5.70
CA ASP A 28 1.04 -9.75 -7.11
C ASP A 28 0.00 -9.07 -8.02
N PHE A 29 -1.26 -9.06 -7.58
CA PHE A 29 -2.31 -8.32 -8.27
C PHE A 29 -2.04 -6.81 -8.32
N SER A 30 -1.77 -6.20 -7.17
CA SER A 30 -1.64 -4.74 -7.06
C SER A 30 -0.42 -4.22 -7.81
N THR A 31 0.69 -4.95 -7.77
CA THR A 31 1.90 -4.62 -8.54
C THR A 31 1.68 -4.75 -10.05
N ALA A 32 1.00 -5.81 -10.51
CA ALA A 32 0.65 -6.00 -11.91
C ALA A 32 -0.33 -4.94 -12.44
N LEU A 33 -1.23 -4.43 -11.58
CA LEU A 33 -2.14 -3.34 -11.94
C LEU A 33 -1.40 -1.99 -11.96
N TYR A 34 -0.57 -1.72 -10.96
CA TYR A 34 0.11 -0.43 -10.79
C TYR A 34 1.20 -0.15 -11.83
N ILE A 35 1.75 -1.17 -12.49
CA ILE A 35 2.72 -0.98 -13.59
C ILE A 35 2.11 -0.26 -14.80
N ARG A 36 0.77 -0.29 -14.93
CA ARG A 36 0.07 0.39 -16.02
C ARG A 36 0.14 1.90 -15.81
N LYS A 37 0.67 2.63 -16.79
CA LYS A 37 0.90 4.07 -16.71
C LYS A 37 -0.35 4.85 -16.28
N ASP A 38 -1.49 4.54 -16.91
CA ASP A 38 -2.77 5.20 -16.60
C ASP A 38 -3.24 4.98 -15.16
N VAL A 39 -3.00 3.79 -14.62
CA VAL A 39 -3.30 3.46 -13.22
C VAL A 39 -2.37 4.24 -12.30
N LYS A 40 -1.06 4.23 -12.58
CA LYS A 40 -0.07 4.95 -11.79
C LYS A 40 -0.39 6.45 -11.71
N ASP A 41 -0.70 7.08 -12.85
CA ASP A 41 -1.02 8.51 -12.91
C ASP A 41 -2.32 8.83 -12.14
N ALA A 42 -3.33 7.96 -12.23
CA ALA A 42 -4.57 8.09 -11.48
C ALA A 42 -4.34 7.95 -9.96
N CYS A 43 -3.60 6.91 -9.53
CA CYS A 43 -3.26 6.71 -8.13
C CYS A 43 -2.43 7.86 -7.57
N GLU A 44 -1.48 8.40 -8.34
CA GLU A 44 -0.68 9.53 -7.89
C GLU A 44 -1.53 10.79 -7.68
N CYS A 45 -2.52 11.02 -8.55
CA CYS A 45 -3.51 12.08 -8.37
C CYS A 45 -4.28 11.89 -7.05
N LEU A 46 -4.82 10.69 -6.83
CA LEU A 46 -5.60 10.35 -5.64
C LEU A 46 -4.77 10.49 -4.35
N ARG A 47 -3.53 10.00 -4.36
CA ARG A 47 -2.61 10.11 -3.23
C ARG A 47 -2.27 11.56 -2.92
N ARG A 48 -1.80 12.33 -3.91
CA ARG A 48 -1.26 13.66 -3.64
C ARG A 48 -2.32 14.72 -3.35
N LYS A 49 -3.46 14.67 -4.05
CA LYS A 49 -4.51 15.69 -3.87
C LYS A 49 -5.41 15.39 -2.68
N TYR A 50 -5.66 14.11 -2.41
CA TYR A 50 -6.69 13.67 -1.47
C TYR A 50 -6.16 12.83 -0.32
N GLN A 51 -4.84 12.56 -0.29
CA GLN A 51 -4.18 11.78 0.77
C GLN A 51 -4.78 10.37 0.94
N LEU A 52 -5.38 9.83 -0.13
CA LEU A 52 -5.94 8.49 -0.12
C LEU A 52 -4.81 7.46 -0.09
N ASN A 53 -4.97 6.44 0.75
CA ASN A 53 -4.08 5.30 0.79
C ASN A 53 -4.35 4.41 -0.43
N ILE A 54 -3.35 4.33 -1.31
CA ILE A 54 -3.47 3.59 -2.58
C ILE A 54 -3.55 2.08 -2.38
N ASN A 55 -2.97 1.52 -1.32
CA ASN A 55 -3.14 0.10 -1.02
C ASN A 55 -4.61 -0.23 -0.72
N ILE A 56 -5.37 0.66 -0.08
CA ILE A 56 -6.82 0.46 0.12
C ILE A 56 -7.59 0.58 -1.22
N VAL A 57 -7.23 1.53 -2.08
CA VAL A 57 -7.84 1.64 -3.42
C VAL A 57 -7.58 0.38 -4.26
N MET A 58 -6.36 -0.15 -4.23
CA MET A 58 -6.01 -1.39 -4.90
C MET A 58 -6.72 -2.59 -4.28
N PHE A 59 -6.87 -2.62 -2.96
CA PHE A 59 -7.62 -3.64 -2.26
C PHE A 59 -9.08 -3.68 -2.73
N CYS A 60 -9.73 -2.53 -2.91
CA CYS A 60 -11.11 -2.47 -3.40
C CYS A 60 -11.28 -3.17 -4.76
N CYS A 61 -10.29 -3.01 -5.65
CA CYS A 61 -10.26 -3.66 -6.97
C CYS A 61 -10.01 -5.17 -6.85
N TRP A 62 -9.01 -5.55 -6.05
CA TRP A 62 -8.67 -6.94 -5.81
C TRP A 62 -9.83 -7.71 -5.18
N ALA A 63 -10.48 -7.12 -4.16
CA ALA A 63 -11.60 -7.72 -3.46
C ALA A 63 -12.77 -8.01 -4.41
N ALA A 64 -13.06 -7.09 -5.33
CA ALA A 64 -14.06 -7.31 -6.36
C ALA A 64 -13.67 -8.44 -7.34
N GLN A 65 -12.41 -8.53 -7.75
CA GLN A 65 -11.93 -9.67 -8.57
C GLN A 65 -12.03 -11.01 -7.82
N LYS A 66 -11.82 -11.00 -6.50
CA LYS A 66 -11.98 -12.15 -5.62
C LYS A 66 -13.43 -12.39 -5.19
N GLN A 67 -14.38 -11.65 -5.76
CA GLN A 67 -15.81 -11.77 -5.49
C GLN A 67 -16.16 -11.55 -4.02
N TYR A 68 -15.46 -10.68 -3.29
CA TYR A 68 -15.97 -10.20 -2.00
C TYR A 68 -17.21 -9.33 -2.23
N ASP A 69 -18.14 -9.34 -1.26
CA ASP A 69 -19.27 -8.43 -1.23
C ASP A 69 -18.84 -6.96 -1.11
N ILE A 70 -19.79 -6.05 -1.35
CA ILE A 70 -19.59 -4.62 -1.15
C ILE A 70 -19.37 -4.36 0.34
N PHE A 71 -18.24 -3.73 0.68
CA PHE A 71 -17.95 -3.27 2.03
C PHE A 71 -18.68 -1.97 2.30
N SER A 72 -19.28 -1.84 3.48
CA SER A 72 -19.92 -0.60 3.91
C SER A 72 -18.91 0.52 4.17
N VAL A 73 -19.40 1.74 4.39
CA VAL A 73 -18.55 2.87 4.79
C VAL A 73 -17.87 2.60 6.14
N ASP A 74 -18.56 1.93 7.07
CA ASP A 74 -18.03 1.58 8.38
C ASP A 74 -16.95 0.50 8.28
N ASP A 75 -17.15 -0.52 7.42
CA ASP A 75 -16.12 -1.54 7.14
C ASP A 75 -14.86 -0.88 6.57
N MET A 76 -15.02 0.03 5.60
CA MET A 76 -13.90 0.75 5.01
C MET A 76 -13.20 1.68 6.01
N SER A 77 -13.94 2.31 6.91
CA SER A 77 -13.39 3.08 8.03
C SER A 77 -12.57 2.18 8.96
N PHE A 78 -13.09 1.01 9.31
CA PHE A 78 -12.41 0.03 10.15
C PHE A 78 -11.08 -0.42 9.52
N ILE A 79 -11.09 -0.82 8.25
CA ILE A 79 -9.89 -1.24 7.52
C ILE A 79 -8.85 -0.11 7.48
N ALA A 80 -9.27 1.11 7.15
CA ALA A 80 -8.37 2.26 7.08
C ALA A 80 -7.74 2.57 8.44
N ASN A 81 -8.54 2.56 9.51
CA ASN A 81 -8.05 2.79 10.87
C ASN A 81 -7.10 1.69 11.34
N HIS A 82 -7.34 0.44 10.94
CA HIS A 82 -6.50 -0.71 11.31
C HIS A 82 -5.05 -0.55 10.84
N ILE A 83 -4.85 -0.02 9.64
CA ILE A 83 -3.51 0.17 9.07
C ILE A 83 -2.93 1.56 9.34
N ASN A 84 -3.71 2.49 9.91
CA ASN A 84 -3.35 3.90 9.99
C ASN A 84 -2.02 4.16 10.70
N THR A 85 -1.79 3.49 11.84
CA THR A 85 -0.56 3.59 12.62
C THR A 85 0.65 3.06 11.84
N TRP A 86 0.48 1.94 11.13
CA TRP A 86 1.53 1.36 10.29
C TRP A 86 1.86 2.29 9.11
N ASN A 87 0.84 2.75 8.40
CA ASN A 87 1.01 3.63 7.25
C ASN A 87 1.74 4.93 7.62
N HIS A 88 1.20 5.68 8.58
CA HIS A 88 1.76 6.98 8.97
C HIS A 88 3.09 6.85 9.72
N GLY A 89 3.21 5.86 10.60
CA GLY A 89 4.40 5.70 11.44
C GLY A 89 5.58 5.07 10.71
N ILE A 90 5.31 4.10 9.81
CA ILE A 90 6.35 3.27 9.18
C ILE A 90 6.48 3.60 7.70
N VAL A 91 5.44 3.43 6.90
CA VAL A 91 5.52 3.58 5.43
C VAL A 91 5.89 5.01 5.04
N GLU A 92 5.14 6.00 5.54
CA GLU A 92 5.42 7.41 5.23
C GLU A 92 6.71 7.90 5.92
N GLY A 93 7.05 7.34 7.08
CA GLY A 93 8.35 7.56 7.72
C GLY A 93 9.53 7.15 6.83
N LEU A 94 9.48 5.94 6.28
CA LEU A 94 10.50 5.42 5.36
C LEU A 94 10.55 6.21 4.05
N LYS A 95 9.40 6.58 3.48
CA LYS A 95 9.34 7.46 2.27
C LYS A 95 10.03 8.80 2.51
N ASN A 96 9.85 9.39 3.70
CA ASN A 96 10.53 10.63 4.06
C ASN A 96 12.05 10.46 4.19
N VAL A 97 12.52 9.35 4.75
CA VAL A 97 13.95 9.01 4.80
C VAL A 97 14.50 8.85 3.38
N TYR A 98 13.83 8.05 2.54
CA TYR A 98 14.22 7.85 1.15
C TYR A 98 14.30 9.16 0.37
N ALA A 99 13.29 10.04 0.48
CA ALA A 99 13.27 11.32 -0.21
C ALA A 99 14.47 12.21 0.17
N LYS A 100 14.88 12.19 1.45
CA LYS A 100 16.07 12.91 1.92
C LYS A 100 17.35 12.29 1.38
N LEU A 101 17.48 10.96 1.40
CA LEU A 101 18.64 10.26 0.88
C LEU A 101 18.80 10.46 -0.63
N ALA A 102 17.72 10.32 -1.39
CA ALA A 102 17.71 10.48 -2.84
C ALA A 102 18.05 11.93 -3.28
N SER A 103 17.65 12.93 -2.49
CA SER A 103 17.97 14.35 -2.78
C SER A 103 19.39 14.76 -2.39
N HIS A 104 20.07 13.98 -1.54
CA HIS A 104 21.43 14.25 -1.06
C HIS A 104 22.42 13.16 -1.48
N SER A 105 22.16 12.44 -2.58
CA SER A 105 23.09 11.41 -3.04
C SER A 105 24.34 12.05 -3.64
N ILE A 106 25.50 11.83 -3.02
CA ILE A 106 26.80 12.42 -3.41
C ILE A 106 27.77 11.31 -3.90
N GLY A 107 27.38 10.04 -3.78
CA GLY A 107 28.21 8.89 -4.19
C GLY A 107 27.52 7.54 -4.01
N ASP A 108 28.20 6.47 -4.38
CA ASP A 108 27.65 5.12 -4.48
C ASP A 108 27.11 4.60 -3.14
N GLU A 109 27.75 4.92 -2.01
CA GLU A 109 27.30 4.50 -0.68
C GLU A 109 25.95 5.12 -0.31
N THR A 110 25.76 6.41 -0.62
CA THR A 110 24.47 7.10 -0.38
C THR A 110 23.38 6.58 -1.31
N ALA A 111 23.72 6.23 -2.55
CA ALA A 111 22.78 5.61 -3.49
C ALA A 111 22.38 4.19 -3.04
N ASN A 112 23.34 3.40 -2.54
CA ASN A 112 23.08 2.07 -1.99
C ASN A 112 22.18 2.14 -0.75
N LEU A 113 22.41 3.12 0.14
CA LEU A 113 21.54 3.35 1.28
C LEU A 113 20.11 3.73 0.86
N ALA A 114 19.98 4.63 -0.12
CA ALA A 114 18.67 4.99 -0.67
C ALA A 114 17.94 3.78 -1.29
N ASN A 115 18.65 2.95 -2.04
CA ASN A 115 18.11 1.71 -2.62
C ASN A 115 17.70 0.70 -1.54
N GLY A 116 18.47 0.58 -0.45
CA GLY A 116 18.09 -0.21 0.72
C GLY A 116 16.77 0.28 1.32
N THR A 117 16.65 1.60 1.56
CA THR A 117 15.40 2.18 2.07
C THR A 117 14.23 1.99 1.10
N LEU A 118 14.46 2.01 -0.22
CA LEU A 118 13.42 1.73 -1.19
C LEU A 118 12.89 0.29 -1.07
N ASN A 119 13.76 -0.68 -0.84
CA ASN A 119 13.35 -2.06 -0.57
C ASN A 119 12.57 -2.17 0.74
N ASP A 120 12.99 -1.45 1.78
CA ASP A 120 12.27 -1.40 3.06
C ASP A 120 10.87 -0.80 2.89
N ILE A 121 10.71 0.24 2.05
CA ILE A 121 9.39 0.80 1.71
C ILE A 121 8.52 -0.26 1.04
N LEU A 122 9.04 -0.97 0.04
CA LEU A 122 8.27 -2.01 -0.66
C LEU A 122 7.85 -3.13 0.30
N LEU A 123 8.75 -3.56 1.19
CA LEU A 123 8.43 -4.53 2.22
C LEU A 123 7.35 -4.00 3.17
N ALA A 124 7.46 -2.75 3.61
CA ALA A 124 6.47 -2.13 4.50
C ALA A 124 5.10 -1.97 3.83
N GLU A 125 5.03 -1.63 2.55
CA GLU A 125 3.78 -1.60 1.78
C GLU A 125 3.18 -3.01 1.61
N LYS A 126 4.02 -4.04 1.42
CA LYS A 126 3.55 -5.43 1.38
C LYS A 126 2.95 -5.89 2.71
N ILE A 127 3.58 -5.50 3.84
CA ILE A 127 3.05 -5.75 5.19
C ILE A 127 1.74 -4.99 5.40
N GLU A 128 1.65 -3.74 4.94
CA GLU A 128 0.41 -2.96 4.99
C GLU A 128 -0.74 -3.68 4.28
N GLN A 129 -0.50 -4.21 3.09
CA GLN A 129 -1.49 -4.99 2.37
C GLN A 129 -1.90 -6.27 3.12
N TRP A 130 -0.96 -6.92 3.81
CA TRP A 130 -1.29 -8.06 4.66
C TRP A 130 -2.15 -7.65 5.87
N LEU A 131 -1.87 -6.50 6.50
CA LEU A 131 -2.70 -5.94 7.58
C LEU A 131 -4.13 -5.61 7.10
N ILE A 132 -4.28 -5.14 5.86
CA ILE A 132 -5.61 -4.96 5.24
C ILE A 132 -6.35 -6.30 5.20
N LEU A 133 -5.70 -7.38 4.74
CA LEU A 133 -6.33 -8.71 4.68
C LEU A 133 -6.71 -9.23 6.07
N GLN A 134 -5.86 -9.00 7.09
CA GLN A 134 -6.21 -9.34 8.47
C GLN A 134 -7.43 -8.58 8.99
N ALA A 135 -7.55 -7.28 8.66
CA ALA A 135 -8.72 -6.49 9.02
C ALA A 135 -10.00 -7.04 8.36
N VAL A 136 -9.91 -7.47 7.11
CA VAL A 136 -11.02 -8.08 6.36
C VAL A 136 -11.45 -9.41 6.98
N ASP A 137 -10.49 -10.24 7.41
CA ASP A 137 -10.78 -11.50 8.10
C ASP A 137 -11.53 -11.25 9.43
N GLN A 138 -11.18 -10.18 10.16
CA GLN A 138 -11.86 -9.80 11.40
C GLN A 138 -13.31 -9.32 11.16
N LEU A 139 -13.58 -8.69 10.01
CA LEU A 139 -14.94 -8.28 9.64
C LEU A 139 -15.83 -9.48 9.27
N GLY A 140 -15.25 -10.65 8.97
CA GLY A 140 -16.00 -11.81 8.50
C GLY A 140 -16.67 -11.57 7.14
N ALA A 141 -15.98 -10.85 6.26
CA ALA A 141 -16.48 -10.48 4.94
C ALA A 141 -16.87 -11.72 4.11
N ARG A 142 -17.95 -11.58 3.33
CA ARG A 142 -18.54 -12.69 2.56
C ARG A 142 -18.27 -12.54 1.07
N GLN A 143 -18.45 -13.64 0.34
CA GLN A 143 -18.33 -13.66 -1.10
C GLN A 143 -19.68 -13.38 -1.76
N SER A 144 -19.67 -12.49 -2.75
CA SER A 144 -20.77 -12.19 -3.65
C SER A 144 -20.82 -13.19 -4.81
N ILE A 145 -22.00 -13.73 -5.10
CA ILE A 145 -22.15 -14.76 -6.15
C ILE A 145 -22.66 -14.14 -7.47
N THR A 146 -23.23 -12.93 -7.44
CA THR A 146 -24.12 -12.46 -8.52
C THR A 146 -23.91 -11.02 -9.00
N GLN A 147 -22.91 -10.30 -8.52
CA GLN A 147 -22.70 -8.88 -8.87
C GLN A 147 -21.53 -8.69 -9.86
N ASP A 148 -21.64 -7.66 -10.70
CA ASP A 148 -20.57 -7.24 -11.62
C ASP A 148 -19.35 -6.75 -10.81
N PRO A 149 -18.15 -7.33 -10.99
CA PRO A 149 -16.96 -6.91 -10.26
C PRO A 149 -16.59 -5.44 -10.49
N THR A 150 -16.95 -4.87 -11.64
CA THR A 150 -16.77 -3.43 -11.90
C THR A 150 -17.61 -2.59 -10.94
N GLU A 151 -18.87 -2.98 -10.72
CA GLU A 151 -19.80 -2.29 -9.82
C GLU A 151 -19.34 -2.43 -8.36
N ILE A 152 -18.91 -3.64 -7.96
CA ILE A 152 -18.37 -3.87 -6.60
C ILE A 152 -17.15 -3.00 -6.35
N ALA A 153 -16.19 -2.98 -7.28
CA ALA A 153 -14.95 -2.19 -7.13
C ALA A 153 -15.26 -0.70 -6.99
N LEU A 154 -16.13 -0.16 -7.85
CA LEU A 154 -16.54 1.25 -7.78
C LEU A 154 -17.19 1.58 -6.44
N LYS A 155 -18.17 0.78 -6.00
CA LYS A 155 -18.85 0.99 -4.72
C LYS A 155 -17.89 0.91 -3.55
N ASN A 156 -16.96 -0.04 -3.54
CA ASN A 156 -15.93 -0.17 -2.51
C ASN A 156 -15.01 1.06 -2.46
N ILE A 157 -14.52 1.54 -3.61
CA ILE A 157 -13.68 2.75 -3.66
C ILE A 157 -14.46 3.98 -3.18
N PHE A 158 -15.71 4.16 -3.60
CA PHE A 158 -16.52 5.28 -3.14
C PHE A 158 -16.87 5.21 -1.66
N ASN A 159 -17.14 4.02 -1.12
CA ASN A 159 -17.35 3.84 0.31
C ASN A 159 -16.07 4.13 1.11
N TYR A 160 -14.90 3.78 0.58
CA TYR A 160 -13.62 4.19 1.15
C TYR A 160 -13.43 5.72 1.12
N ILE A 161 -13.63 6.37 -0.01
CA ILE A 161 -13.54 7.83 -0.14
C ILE A 161 -14.48 8.53 0.87
N ASN A 162 -15.71 8.03 0.99
CA ASN A 162 -16.69 8.56 1.92
C ASN A 162 -16.29 8.31 3.38
N SER A 163 -15.66 7.17 3.70
CA SER A 163 -15.17 6.89 5.06
C SER A 163 -14.03 7.83 5.47
N GLN A 164 -13.24 8.29 4.50
CA GLN A 164 -12.20 9.31 4.70
C GLN A 164 -12.75 10.75 4.71
N GLN A 165 -14.07 10.94 4.53
CA GLN A 165 -14.72 12.26 4.44
C GLN A 165 -14.12 13.14 3.34
N VAL A 166 -13.63 12.52 2.27
CA VAL A 166 -13.00 13.21 1.14
C VAL A 166 -14.05 13.48 0.07
N ALA A 167 -14.14 14.73 -0.40
CA ALA A 167 -14.93 15.09 -1.57
C ALA A 167 -14.01 15.21 -2.81
N LEU A 168 -14.12 14.25 -3.74
CA LEU A 168 -13.38 14.33 -5.00
C LEU A 168 -13.93 15.45 -5.89
N HIS A 169 -13.03 16.19 -6.53
CA HIS A 169 -13.43 17.11 -7.59
C HIS A 169 -14.00 16.33 -8.78
N LYS A 170 -15.00 16.90 -9.47
CA LYS A 170 -15.70 16.24 -10.58
C LYS A 170 -14.74 15.75 -11.68
N THR A 171 -13.67 16.49 -11.94
CA THR A 171 -12.65 16.11 -12.94
C THR A 171 -11.75 14.98 -12.48
N ASP A 172 -11.62 14.74 -11.18
CA ASP A 172 -10.77 13.67 -10.64
C ASP A 172 -11.55 12.36 -10.42
N LEU A 173 -12.89 12.38 -10.51
CA LEU A 173 -13.72 11.15 -10.53
C LEU A 173 -13.30 10.20 -11.65
N GLU A 174 -12.91 10.73 -12.81
CA GLU A 174 -12.43 9.92 -13.94
C GLU A 174 -11.22 9.04 -13.56
N LYS A 175 -10.43 9.42 -12.55
CA LYS A 175 -9.27 8.66 -12.08
C LYS A 175 -9.69 7.34 -11.45
N VAL A 176 -10.78 7.35 -10.67
CA VAL A 176 -11.37 6.14 -10.09
C VAL A 176 -11.86 5.21 -11.20
N TYR A 177 -12.62 5.74 -12.16
CA TYR A 177 -13.10 4.95 -13.30
C TYR A 177 -11.95 4.38 -14.16
N ARG A 178 -10.87 5.13 -14.34
CA ARG A 178 -9.68 4.67 -15.08
C ARG A 178 -9.03 3.48 -14.38
N ILE A 179 -8.84 3.54 -13.06
CA ILE A 179 -8.26 2.43 -12.28
C ILE A 179 -9.13 1.18 -12.42
N VAL A 180 -10.45 1.31 -12.19
CA VAL A 180 -11.38 0.18 -12.27
C VAL A 180 -11.45 -0.39 -13.69
N LYS A 181 -11.48 0.47 -14.71
CA LYS A 181 -11.47 0.03 -16.11
C LYS A 181 -10.25 -0.82 -16.42
N GLU A 182 -9.06 -0.37 -16.01
CA GLU A 182 -7.83 -1.14 -16.23
C GLU A 182 -7.83 -2.45 -15.41
N CYS A 183 -8.47 -2.49 -14.25
CA CYS A 183 -8.58 -3.72 -13.47
C CYS A 183 -9.36 -4.84 -14.21
N PHE A 184 -10.35 -4.50 -15.02
CA PHE A 184 -11.28 -5.46 -15.64
C PHE A 184 -11.29 -5.42 -17.18
N ALA A 185 -10.32 -4.75 -17.80
CA ALA A 185 -10.07 -4.75 -19.25
C ALA A 185 -9.13 -5.89 -19.64
#